data_AF-A0A2W2AX59-F1
#
_entry.id   AF-A0A2W2AX59-F1
#
_cell.length_a   1.000
_cell.length_b   1.000
_cell.length_c   1.000
_cell.angle_alpha   90.00
_cell.angle_beta   90.00
_cell.angle_gamma   90.00
#
_symmetry.space_group_name_H-M   'P 1'
#
loop_
_entity.id
_entity.type
_entity.pdbx_description
1 polymer ?
#
loop_
_entity_poly.entity_id
_entity_poly.type
_entity_poly.pdbx_seq_one_letter_code
_entity_poly.pdbx_strand_id
1 'polypeptide(L)'
;MTPPSGTAAPAATSSRLPGAIGLVAGAIGVVAGLVLILYPAAVDEDQYSYPFGATGFAISQIVLLVRDLGLAILLASLWSSGAIGRSRLGRVGVAGSVLAMVALAVLEAVSIIAEDDIDVGAAYGLASFAIGLFAVLAGIAVLRAKIWTGRRRYLPLSLGVYVFVPMTPGILAGYVVEQLVIAGWMVLFAVLGWVQVNAATRTAP
;
A
#
# COMPACT_ATOMS: atom_id res chain seq x y z
N MET A 1 33.18 15.24 -40.61
CA MET A 1 33.19 14.86 -39.18
C MET A 1 31.74 14.69 -38.77
N THR A 2 31.22 13.46 -38.83
CA THR A 2 29.83 13.12 -38.50
C THR A 2 29.69 12.98 -36.97
N PRO A 3 28.68 13.60 -36.32
CA PRO A 3 28.48 13.42 -34.89
C PRO A 3 28.14 11.96 -34.58
N PRO A 4 28.59 11.41 -33.43
CA PRO A 4 28.28 10.06 -33.04
C PRO A 4 26.77 9.89 -32.84
N SER A 5 26.20 8.93 -33.56
CA SER A 5 24.83 8.48 -33.44
C SER A 5 24.60 7.97 -32.02
N GLY A 6 24.10 8.83 -31.14
CA GLY A 6 23.73 8.45 -29.77
C GLY A 6 22.62 7.42 -29.82
N THR A 7 22.92 6.19 -29.39
CA THR A 7 21.94 5.13 -29.16
C THR A 7 20.93 5.61 -28.12
N ALA A 8 19.72 5.96 -28.58
CA ALA A 8 18.62 6.31 -27.70
C ALA A 8 18.37 5.15 -26.73
N ALA A 9 18.42 5.44 -25.42
CA ALA A 9 18.13 4.45 -24.40
C ALA A 9 16.69 3.95 -24.58
N PRO A 10 16.43 2.63 -24.48
CA PRO A 10 15.09 2.09 -24.65
C PRO A 10 14.12 2.72 -23.64
N ALA A 11 13.01 3.26 -24.14
CA ALA A 11 11.95 3.80 -23.31
C ALA A 11 11.35 2.67 -22.47
N ALA A 12 11.28 2.85 -21.15
CA ALA A 12 10.69 1.87 -20.26
C ALA A 12 9.21 1.66 -20.61
N THR A 13 8.84 0.44 -21.01
CA THR A 13 7.46 0.05 -21.25
C THR A 13 6.76 -0.16 -19.90
N SER A 14 5.97 0.83 -19.48
CA SER A 14 5.16 0.71 -18.27
C SER A 14 3.98 -0.23 -18.54
N SER A 15 3.92 -1.37 -17.84
CA SER A 15 2.80 -2.30 -17.93
C SER A 15 1.62 -1.77 -17.09
N ARG A 16 0.38 -1.91 -17.61
CA ARG A 16 -0.85 -1.51 -16.90
C ARG A 16 -1.16 -2.41 -15.69
N LEU A 17 -0.64 -3.63 -15.70
CA LEU A 17 -1.03 -4.69 -14.78
C LEU A 17 -0.78 -4.34 -13.29
N PRO A 18 0.41 -3.86 -12.87
CA PRO A 18 0.64 -3.52 -11.47
C PRO A 18 -0.28 -2.40 -10.96
N GLY A 19 -0.59 -1.42 -11.82
CA GLY A 19 -1.56 -0.37 -11.50
C GLY A 19 -2.97 -0.92 -11.30
N ALA A 20 -3.40 -1.86 -12.15
CA ALA A 20 -4.72 -2.49 -12.04
C ALA A 20 -4.82 -3.38 -10.80
N ILE A 21 -3.77 -4.17 -10.51
CA ILE A 21 -3.66 -4.96 -9.28
C ILE A 21 -3.78 -4.05 -8.05
N GLY A 22 -3.02 -2.97 -8.02
CA GLY A 22 -3.05 -2.00 -6.92
C GLY A 22 -4.40 -1.30 -6.76
N LEU A 23 -5.06 -0.96 -7.86
CA LEU A 23 -6.40 -0.39 -7.85
C LEU A 23 -7.41 -1.34 -7.22
N VAL A 24 -7.41 -2.61 -7.65
CA VAL A 24 -8.31 -3.65 -7.12
C VAL A 24 -7.99 -3.93 -5.66
N ALA A 25 -6.71 -4.06 -5.29
CA ALA A 25 -6.29 -4.27 -3.91
C ALA A 25 -6.73 -3.12 -2.99
N GLY A 26 -6.56 -1.86 -3.42
CA GLY A 26 -7.07 -0.70 -2.69
C GLY A 26 -8.60 -0.74 -2.54
N ALA A 27 -9.34 -1.09 -3.61
CA ALA A 27 -10.79 -1.23 -3.54
C ALA A 27 -11.24 -2.35 -2.58
N ILE A 28 -10.56 -3.50 -2.60
CA ILE A 28 -10.76 -4.58 -1.62
C ILE A 28 -10.54 -4.07 -0.20
N GLY A 29 -9.48 -3.30 0.04
CA GLY A 29 -9.19 -2.72 1.35
C GLY A 29 -10.28 -1.75 1.85
N VAL A 30 -10.84 -0.93 0.95
CA VAL A 30 -11.99 -0.06 1.29
C VAL A 30 -13.20 -0.90 1.69
N VAL A 31 -13.54 -1.92 0.88
CA VAL A 31 -14.67 -2.79 1.17
C VAL A 31 -14.45 -3.55 2.47
N ALA A 32 -13.24 -4.07 2.73
CA ALA A 32 -12.91 -4.75 3.97
C ALA A 32 -13.11 -3.86 5.20
N GLY A 33 -12.63 -2.61 5.18
CA GLY A 33 -12.84 -1.66 6.28
C GLY A 33 -14.33 -1.34 6.51
N LEU A 34 -15.12 -1.20 5.44
CA LEU A 34 -16.57 -1.00 5.56
C LEU A 34 -17.29 -2.25 6.09
N VAL A 35 -16.89 -3.44 5.66
CA VAL A 35 -17.43 -4.69 6.19
C VAL A 35 -17.14 -4.80 7.67
N LEU A 36 -15.92 -4.51 8.12
CA LEU A 36 -15.55 -4.53 9.54
C LEU A 36 -16.44 -3.60 10.39
N ILE A 37 -16.84 -2.43 9.87
CA ILE A 37 -17.74 -1.51 10.57
C ILE A 37 -19.19 -2.02 10.61
N LEU A 38 -19.67 -2.61 9.50
CA LEU A 38 -21.08 -2.91 9.29
C LEU A 38 -21.46 -4.35 9.65
N TYR A 39 -20.48 -5.24 9.80
CA TYR A 39 -20.71 -6.64 10.09
C TYR A 39 -21.21 -6.81 11.53
N PRO A 40 -22.32 -7.55 11.77
CA PRO A 40 -22.79 -7.82 13.11
C PRO A 40 -21.76 -8.59 13.93
N ALA A 41 -21.40 -8.07 15.11
CA ALA A 41 -20.45 -8.72 16.00
C ALA A 41 -20.89 -10.14 16.39
N ALA A 42 -20.03 -11.11 16.13
CA ALA A 42 -20.20 -12.52 16.53
C ALA A 42 -19.40 -12.87 17.80
N VAL A 43 -18.49 -11.99 18.22
CA VAL A 43 -17.60 -12.12 19.37
C VAL A 43 -17.50 -10.78 20.11
N ASP A 44 -16.92 -10.79 21.31
CA ASP A 44 -16.73 -9.59 22.13
C ASP A 44 -15.66 -8.63 21.54
N GLU A 45 -15.78 -7.33 21.81
CA GLU A 45 -14.90 -6.27 21.25
C GLU A 45 -13.44 -6.37 21.68
N ASP A 46 -13.15 -7.08 22.77
CA ASP A 46 -11.80 -7.32 23.29
C ASP A 46 -11.10 -8.52 22.62
N GLN A 47 -11.82 -9.31 21.82
CA GLN A 47 -11.24 -10.42 21.09
C GLN A 47 -10.52 -9.93 19.83
N TYR A 48 -9.33 -10.47 19.58
CA TYR A 48 -8.54 -10.17 18.38
C TYR A 48 -9.28 -10.49 17.07
N SER A 49 -10.21 -11.45 17.11
CA SER A 49 -11.02 -11.85 15.95
C SER A 49 -12.22 -10.94 15.67
N TYR A 50 -12.49 -9.95 16.52
CA TYR A 50 -13.64 -9.05 16.38
C TYR A 50 -13.70 -8.39 14.99
N PRO A 51 -14.86 -8.40 14.30
CA PRO A 51 -16.20 -8.79 14.78
C PRO A 51 -16.59 -10.23 14.40
N PHE A 52 -15.64 -11.04 13.94
CA PHE A 52 -15.92 -12.34 13.32
C PHE A 52 -15.71 -13.51 14.30
N GLY A 53 -16.47 -14.58 14.10
CA GLY A 53 -16.07 -15.90 14.60
C GLY A 53 -14.90 -16.48 13.80
N ALA A 54 -14.33 -17.59 14.24
CA ALA A 54 -13.11 -18.20 13.68
C ALA A 54 -13.09 -18.33 12.14
N THR A 55 -14.18 -18.82 11.53
CA THR A 55 -14.25 -18.96 10.07
C THR A 55 -14.27 -17.61 9.34
N GLY A 56 -15.03 -16.64 9.85
CA GLY A 56 -15.10 -15.31 9.26
C GLY A 56 -13.75 -14.59 9.38
N PHE A 57 -13.09 -14.74 10.52
CA PHE A 57 -11.77 -14.21 10.76
C PHE A 57 -10.73 -14.80 9.81
N ALA A 58 -10.69 -16.13 9.65
CA ALA A 58 -9.76 -16.75 8.69
C ALA A 58 -9.98 -16.24 7.25
N ILE A 59 -11.25 -16.08 6.83
CA ILE A 59 -11.57 -15.52 5.51
C ILE A 59 -11.09 -14.07 5.40
N SER A 60 -11.31 -13.24 6.43
CA SER A 60 -10.86 -11.85 6.39
C SER A 60 -9.34 -11.76 6.29
N GLN A 61 -8.61 -12.53 7.09
CA GLN A 61 -7.14 -12.57 7.05
C GLN A 61 -6.62 -12.98 5.66
N ILE A 62 -7.25 -13.96 4.99
CA ILE A 62 -6.89 -14.34 3.60
C ILE A 62 -7.13 -13.18 2.62
N VAL A 63 -8.24 -12.45 2.76
CA VAL A 63 -8.54 -11.29 1.91
C VAL A 63 -7.52 -10.17 2.13
N LEU A 64 -7.17 -9.89 3.39
CA LEU A 64 -6.19 -8.86 3.75
C LEU A 64 -4.77 -9.23 3.28
N LEU A 65 -4.40 -10.50 3.37
CA LEU A 65 -3.17 -11.04 2.78
C LEU A 65 -3.10 -10.77 1.27
N VAL A 66 -4.15 -11.11 0.53
CA VAL A 66 -4.21 -10.89 -0.93
C VAL A 66 -4.14 -9.40 -1.27
N ARG A 67 -4.85 -8.57 -0.49
CA ARG A 67 -4.77 -7.10 -0.57
C ARG A 67 -3.32 -6.65 -0.43
N ASP A 68 -2.62 -7.05 0.63
CA ASP A 68 -1.28 -6.56 0.93
C ASP A 68 -0.24 -6.97 -0.12
N LEU A 69 -0.33 -8.20 -0.63
CA LEU A 69 0.50 -8.61 -1.76
C LEU A 69 0.22 -7.77 -3.02
N GLY A 70 -1.04 -7.44 -3.28
CA GLY A 70 -1.41 -6.54 -4.37
C GLY A 70 -0.86 -5.12 -4.20
N LEU A 71 -0.91 -4.59 -2.97
CA LEU A 71 -0.32 -3.29 -2.64
C LEU A 71 1.21 -3.30 -2.72
N ALA A 72 1.85 -4.41 -2.34
CA ALA A 72 3.30 -4.58 -2.48
C ALA A 72 3.72 -4.53 -3.96
N ILE A 73 2.97 -5.19 -4.84
CA ILE A 73 3.19 -5.11 -6.31
C ILE A 73 3.02 -3.67 -6.81
N LEU A 74 1.99 -2.96 -6.34
CA LEU A 74 1.77 -1.55 -6.68
C LEU A 74 2.95 -0.67 -6.24
N LEU A 75 3.45 -0.84 -5.02
CA LEU A 75 4.60 -0.09 -4.52
C LEU A 75 5.86 -0.41 -5.32
N ALA A 76 6.11 -1.69 -5.63
CA ALA A 76 7.25 -2.11 -6.44
C ALA A 76 7.25 -1.47 -7.84
N SER A 77 6.06 -1.25 -8.42
CA SER A 77 5.93 -0.61 -9.73
C SER A 77 6.36 0.87 -9.79
N LEU A 78 6.53 1.54 -8.63
CA LEU A 78 7.18 2.86 -8.59
C LEU A 78 8.63 2.82 -9.11
N TRP A 79 9.28 1.66 -8.99
CA TRP A 79 10.62 1.44 -9.54
C TRP A 79 10.60 1.35 -11.06
N SER A 80 9.70 0.53 -11.62
CA SER A 80 9.64 0.29 -13.08
C SER A 80 9.00 1.45 -13.85
N SER A 81 8.14 2.25 -13.22
CA SER A 81 7.56 3.46 -13.82
C SER A 81 8.55 4.62 -13.97
N GLY A 82 9.77 4.48 -13.44
CA GLY A 82 10.78 5.54 -13.42
C GLY A 82 10.44 6.71 -12.50
N ALA A 83 9.36 6.64 -11.71
CA ALA A 83 8.86 7.73 -10.86
C ALA A 83 9.93 8.26 -9.89
N ILE A 84 10.76 7.36 -9.36
CA ILE A 84 11.82 7.66 -8.39
C ILE A 84 13.16 8.09 -9.03
N GLY A 85 13.25 8.12 -10.36
CA GLY A 85 14.49 8.40 -11.09
C GLY A 85 15.64 7.45 -10.72
N ARG A 86 16.87 7.97 -10.66
CA ARG A 86 18.08 7.20 -10.29
C ARG A 86 18.45 7.33 -8.80
N SER A 87 17.52 7.79 -7.96
CA SER A 87 17.78 8.13 -6.55
C SER A 87 18.00 6.88 -5.69
N ARG A 88 19.14 6.80 -4.98
CA ARG A 88 19.36 5.75 -3.95
C ARG A 88 18.31 5.80 -2.85
N LEU A 89 17.91 7.01 -2.45
CA LEU A 89 16.84 7.22 -1.45
C LEU A 89 15.51 6.63 -1.93
N GLY A 90 15.17 6.84 -3.21
CA GLY A 90 13.95 6.28 -3.80
C GLY A 90 13.97 4.76 -3.85
N ARG A 91 15.13 4.17 -4.14
CA ARG A 91 15.33 2.72 -4.13
C ARG A 91 15.13 2.12 -2.74
N VAL A 92 15.73 2.73 -1.72
CA VAL A 92 15.55 2.30 -0.32
C VAL A 92 14.10 2.48 0.11
N GLY A 93 13.46 3.60 -0.22
CA GLY A 93 12.05 3.85 0.08
C GLY A 93 11.11 2.84 -0.59
N VAL A 94 11.30 2.54 -1.87
CA VAL A 94 10.47 1.54 -2.55
C VAL A 94 10.74 0.14 -2.00
N ALA A 95 12.00 -0.28 -1.89
CA ALA A 95 12.32 -1.61 -1.37
C ALA A 95 11.82 -1.81 0.07
N GLY A 96 12.04 -0.82 0.95
CA GLY A 96 11.59 -0.88 2.33
C GLY A 96 10.07 -0.91 2.47
N SER A 97 9.34 -0.11 1.67
CA SER A 97 7.87 -0.13 1.69
C SER A 97 7.28 -1.44 1.15
N VAL A 98 7.90 -2.03 0.11
CA VAL A 98 7.52 -3.35 -0.40
C VAL A 98 7.77 -4.43 0.65
N LEU A 99 8.95 -4.46 1.26
CA LEU A 99 9.28 -5.46 2.29
C LEU A 99 8.36 -5.34 3.51
N ALA A 100 8.05 -4.12 3.95
CA ALA A 100 7.16 -3.90 5.07
C ALA A 100 5.69 -4.28 4.72
N MET A 101 5.24 -4.05 3.48
CA MET A 101 3.94 -4.51 3.01
C MET A 101 3.86 -6.04 2.92
N VAL A 102 4.93 -6.70 2.47
CA VAL A 102 5.03 -8.17 2.50
C VAL A 102 5.03 -8.69 3.93
N ALA A 103 5.69 -7.98 4.87
CA ALA A 103 5.66 -8.34 6.28
C ALA A 103 4.23 -8.25 6.85
N LEU A 104 3.42 -7.24 6.48
CA LEU A 104 1.99 -7.21 6.80
C LEU A 104 1.27 -8.45 6.24
N ALA A 105 1.44 -8.77 4.95
CA ALA A 105 0.82 -9.94 4.36
C ALA A 105 1.17 -11.26 5.09
N VAL A 106 2.40 -11.38 5.59
CA VAL A 106 2.83 -12.51 6.41
C VAL A 106 2.15 -12.50 7.78
N LEU A 107 1.98 -11.33 8.41
CA LEU A 107 1.26 -11.22 9.67
C LEU A 107 -0.22 -11.61 9.52
N GLU A 108 -0.84 -11.32 8.38
CA GLU A 108 -2.21 -11.77 8.08
C GLU A 108 -2.26 -13.31 8.02
N ALA A 109 -1.26 -13.96 7.41
CA ALA A 109 -1.15 -15.42 7.41
C ALA A 109 -0.92 -16.00 8.81
N VAL A 110 -0.03 -15.38 9.58
CA VAL A 110 0.31 -15.80 10.96
C VAL A 110 -0.90 -15.67 11.86
N SER A 111 -1.70 -14.61 11.70
CA SER A 111 -2.90 -14.36 12.50
C SER A 111 -3.94 -15.48 12.40
N ILE A 112 -4.00 -16.21 11.28
CA ILE A 112 -4.92 -17.35 11.11
C ILE A 112 -4.56 -18.51 12.07
N ILE A 113 -3.28 -18.67 12.37
CA ILE A 113 -2.74 -19.81 13.14
C ILE A 113 -2.20 -19.42 14.51
N ALA A 114 -2.18 -18.12 14.83
CA ALA A 114 -1.68 -17.62 16.10
C ALA A 114 -2.58 -18.09 17.24
N GLU A 115 -1.96 -18.47 18.36
CA GLU A 115 -2.64 -18.74 19.62
C GLU A 115 -3.01 -17.41 20.30
N ASP A 116 -4.05 -17.42 21.14
CA ASP A 116 -4.62 -16.21 21.75
C ASP A 116 -3.64 -15.43 22.65
N ASP A 117 -2.53 -16.05 23.08
CA ASP A 117 -1.48 -15.43 23.90
C ASP A 117 -0.41 -14.70 23.07
N ILE A 118 -0.42 -14.83 21.75
CA ILE A 118 0.51 -14.17 20.84
C ILE A 118 -0.04 -12.80 20.42
N ASP A 119 0.46 -11.74 21.04
CA ASP A 119 0.17 -10.37 20.61
C ASP A 119 0.90 -10.04 19.29
N VAL A 120 0.19 -10.17 18.18
CA VAL A 120 0.66 -9.76 16.85
C VAL A 120 0.49 -8.26 16.59
N GLY A 121 -0.28 -7.54 17.42
CA GLY A 121 -0.64 -6.13 17.22
C GLY A 121 0.57 -5.21 17.18
N ALA A 122 1.55 -5.43 18.05
CA ALA A 122 2.81 -4.69 18.02
C ALA A 122 3.58 -4.86 16.69
N ALA A 123 3.55 -6.07 16.11
CA ALA A 123 4.18 -6.35 14.83
C ALA A 123 3.42 -5.68 13.67
N TYR A 124 2.09 -5.67 13.70
CA TYR A 124 1.25 -4.93 12.75
C TYR A 124 1.56 -3.43 12.77
N GLY A 125 1.63 -2.85 13.98
CA GLY A 125 2.00 -1.45 14.18
C GLY A 125 3.38 -1.16 13.58
N LEU A 126 4.39 -1.95 13.93
CA LEU A 126 5.75 -1.78 13.42
C LEU A 126 5.83 -1.86 11.89
N ALA A 127 5.18 -2.87 11.29
CA ALA A 127 5.13 -3.02 9.84
C ALA A 127 4.43 -1.83 9.17
N SER A 128 3.30 -1.36 9.72
CA SER A 128 2.57 -0.20 9.23
C SER A 128 3.40 1.10 9.30
N PHE A 129 4.08 1.35 10.42
CA PHE A 129 4.98 2.49 10.57
C PHE A 129 6.18 2.41 9.61
N ALA A 130 6.72 1.22 9.38
CA ALA A 130 7.78 1.01 8.40
C ALA A 130 7.30 1.33 6.97
N ILE A 131 6.09 0.88 6.58
CA ILE A 131 5.48 1.25 5.29
C ILE A 131 5.39 2.78 5.18
N GLY A 132 4.87 3.44 6.21
CA GLY A 132 4.75 4.89 6.26
C GLY A 132 6.09 5.60 6.04
N LEU A 133 7.10 5.23 6.82
CA LEU A 133 8.44 5.80 6.75
C LEU A 133 9.04 5.64 5.35
N PHE A 134 9.05 4.41 4.83
CA PHE A 134 9.67 4.11 3.54
C PHE A 134 8.89 4.71 2.36
N ALA A 135 7.56 4.80 2.46
CA ALA A 135 6.73 5.52 1.48
C ALA A 135 7.01 7.03 1.49
N VAL A 136 7.27 7.65 2.65
CA VAL A 136 7.75 9.04 2.73
C VAL A 136 9.08 9.20 1.98
N LEU A 137 10.05 8.30 2.19
CA LEU A 137 11.33 8.35 1.48
C LEU A 137 11.16 8.19 -0.04
N ALA A 138 10.30 7.26 -0.46
CA ALA A 138 9.94 7.08 -1.87
C ALA A 138 9.27 8.35 -2.43
N GLY A 139 8.32 8.96 -1.71
CA GLY A 139 7.64 10.19 -2.08
C GLY A 139 8.59 11.38 -2.22
N ILE A 140 9.52 11.56 -1.28
CA ILE A 140 10.58 12.59 -1.38
C ILE A 140 11.40 12.37 -2.64
N ALA A 141 11.76 11.12 -2.97
CA ALA A 141 12.50 10.81 -4.19
C ALA A 141 11.69 11.12 -5.46
N VAL A 142 10.38 10.79 -5.50
CA VAL A 142 9.49 11.12 -6.63
C VAL A 142 9.41 12.64 -6.85
N LEU A 143 9.26 13.40 -5.75
CA LEU A 143 9.23 14.86 -5.82
C LEU A 143 10.55 15.45 -6.34
N ARG A 144 11.68 14.91 -5.88
CA ARG A 144 13.02 15.34 -6.31
C ARG A 144 13.35 14.96 -7.75
N ALA A 145 12.86 13.81 -8.22
CA ALA A 145 13.10 13.34 -9.58
C ALA A 145 12.41 14.23 -10.62
N LYS A 146 11.31 14.90 -10.27
CA LYS A 146 10.53 15.79 -11.16
C LYS A 146 10.03 15.11 -12.46
N ILE A 147 10.03 13.77 -12.51
CA ILE A 147 9.54 12.99 -13.66
C ILE A 147 8.01 12.98 -13.67
N TRP A 148 7.39 12.73 -12.51
CA TRP A 148 5.95 12.87 -12.36
C TRP A 148 5.58 14.36 -12.19
N THR A 149 4.65 14.82 -13.03
CA THR A 149 4.15 16.21 -13.05
C THR A 149 2.75 16.32 -12.48
N GLY A 150 2.34 17.51 -12.03
CA GLY A 150 0.99 17.77 -11.50
C GLY A 150 0.75 17.17 -10.12
N ARG A 151 -0.51 16.81 -9.81
CA ARG A 151 -0.90 16.32 -8.46
C ARG A 151 -0.40 14.90 -8.16
N ARG A 152 -0.20 14.05 -9.17
CA ARG A 152 0.24 12.64 -9.01
C ARG A 152 1.57 12.47 -8.27
N ARG A 153 2.50 13.42 -8.37
CA ARG A 153 3.81 13.33 -7.71
C ARG A 153 3.74 13.36 -6.18
N TYR A 154 2.63 13.85 -5.62
CA TYR A 154 2.43 13.90 -4.17
C TYR A 154 1.86 12.60 -3.61
N LEU A 155 1.29 11.71 -4.43
CA LEU A 155 0.60 10.50 -3.96
C LEU A 155 1.48 9.58 -3.10
N PRO A 156 2.73 9.23 -3.49
CA PRO A 156 3.56 8.36 -2.65
C PRO A 156 3.94 9.03 -1.33
N LEU A 157 4.14 10.35 -1.33
CA LEU A 157 4.39 11.10 -0.09
C LEU A 157 3.15 11.12 0.80
N SER A 158 1.97 11.40 0.22
CA SER A 158 0.69 11.38 0.93
C SER A 158 0.42 10.02 1.56
N LEU A 159 0.69 8.91 0.85
CA LEU A 159 0.56 7.56 1.39
C LEU A 159 1.40 7.35 2.66
N GLY A 160 2.64 7.82 2.65
CA GLY A 160 3.52 7.71 3.80
C GLY A 160 3.11 8.62 4.96
N VAL A 161 2.81 9.89 4.68
CA VAL A 161 2.34 10.86 5.69
C VAL A 161 1.00 10.43 6.31
N TYR A 162 0.14 9.76 5.53
CA TYR A 162 -1.15 9.28 5.99
C TYR A 162 -1.03 8.35 7.21
N VAL A 163 0.02 7.53 7.25
CA VAL A 163 0.27 6.61 8.37
C VAL A 163 0.44 7.37 9.68
N PHE A 164 1.19 8.47 9.66
CA PHE A 164 1.54 9.19 10.88
C PHE A 164 0.48 10.21 11.30
N VAL A 165 -0.22 10.83 10.35
CA VAL A 165 -1.05 12.03 10.61
C VAL A 165 -2.53 11.67 10.79
N PRO A 166 -3.24 11.06 9.82
CA PRO A 166 -4.57 10.49 10.04
C PRO A 166 -4.59 9.16 10.78
N MET A 167 -3.74 8.20 10.39
CA MET A 167 -3.93 6.80 10.81
C MET A 167 -3.58 6.58 12.29
N THR A 168 -2.42 7.07 12.76
CA THR A 168 -2.05 6.97 14.18
C THR A 168 -3.11 7.50 15.15
N PRO A 169 -3.62 8.75 15.03
CA PRO A 169 -4.67 9.21 15.94
C PRO A 169 -6.01 8.51 15.70
N GLY A 170 -6.29 8.05 14.48
CA GLY A 170 -7.52 7.31 14.18
C GLY A 170 -7.57 5.94 14.84
N ILE A 171 -6.45 5.22 14.90
CA ILE A 171 -6.33 3.96 15.66
C ILE A 171 -6.62 4.19 17.14
N LEU A 172 -6.11 5.31 17.71
CA LEU A 172 -6.34 5.66 19.11
C LEU A 172 -7.76 6.15 19.42
N ALA A 173 -8.57 6.44 18.39
CA ALA A 173 -9.92 6.99 18.54
C ALA A 173 -11.02 5.92 18.61
N GLY A 174 -10.65 4.64 18.58
CA GLY A 174 -11.54 3.50 18.70
C GLY A 174 -11.89 2.82 17.37
N TYR A 175 -12.50 1.65 17.48
CA TYR A 175 -12.66 0.69 16.37
C TYR A 175 -13.25 1.29 15.08
N VAL A 176 -14.40 1.99 15.17
CA VAL A 176 -15.05 2.54 13.97
C VAL A 176 -14.17 3.57 13.27
N VAL A 177 -13.51 4.45 14.05
CA VAL A 177 -12.65 5.50 13.50
C VAL A 177 -11.40 4.89 12.88
N GLU A 178 -10.81 3.88 13.53
CA GLU A 178 -9.71 3.08 13.01
C GLU A 178 -10.03 2.51 11.62
N GLN A 179 -11.16 1.80 11.49
CA GLN A 179 -11.54 1.18 10.23
C GLN A 179 -11.78 2.23 9.12
N LEU A 180 -12.35 3.38 9.46
CA LEU A 180 -12.53 4.49 8.53
C LEU A 180 -11.21 5.09 8.06
N VAL A 181 -10.24 5.30 8.95
CA VAL A 181 -8.93 5.82 8.54
C VAL A 181 -8.15 4.81 7.71
N ILE A 182 -8.23 3.51 8.02
CA ILE A 182 -7.64 2.45 7.20
C ILE A 182 -8.29 2.45 5.80
N ALA A 183 -9.63 2.50 5.72
CA ALA A 183 -10.33 2.60 4.44
C ALA A 183 -9.90 3.84 3.64
N GLY A 184 -9.72 5.00 4.30
CA GLY A 184 -9.20 6.21 3.68
C GLY A 184 -7.77 6.04 3.12
N TRP A 185 -6.91 5.28 3.81
CA TRP A 185 -5.58 4.93 3.30
C TRP A 185 -5.66 4.03 2.06
N MET A 186 -6.60 3.08 2.06
CA MET A 186 -6.86 2.19 0.93
C MET A 186 -7.36 2.94 -0.31
N VAL A 187 -8.14 4.03 -0.12
CA VAL A 187 -8.49 4.94 -1.21
C VAL A 187 -7.25 5.58 -1.84
N LEU A 188 -6.26 6.00 -1.05
CA LEU A 188 -5.01 6.57 -1.59
C LEU A 188 -4.24 5.54 -2.43
N PHE A 189 -4.20 4.28 -2.00
CA PHE A 189 -3.60 3.20 -2.79
C PHE A 189 -4.39 2.95 -4.08
N ALA A 190 -5.72 2.92 -4.01
CA ALA A 190 -6.57 2.77 -5.19
C ALA A 190 -6.31 3.89 -6.20
N VAL A 191 -6.22 5.15 -5.74
CA VAL A 191 -5.90 6.31 -6.57
C VAL A 191 -4.49 6.20 -7.17
N LEU A 192 -3.50 5.71 -6.41
CA LEU A 192 -2.17 5.46 -6.95
C LEU A 192 -2.20 4.40 -8.06
N GLY A 193 -2.91 3.30 -7.86
CA GLY A 193 -3.14 2.26 -8.87
C GLY A 193 -3.77 2.82 -10.13
N TRP A 194 -4.86 3.57 -9.99
CA TRP A 194 -5.55 4.26 -11.08
C TRP A 194 -4.63 5.18 -11.88
N VAL A 195 -3.80 5.98 -11.20
CA VAL A 195 -2.83 6.86 -11.87
C VAL A 195 -1.82 6.08 -12.70
N GLN A 196 -1.36 4.92 -12.23
CA GLN A 196 -0.42 4.08 -12.97
C GLN A 196 -1.05 3.39 -14.18
N VAL A 197 -2.30 2.90 -14.06
CA VAL A 197 -3.06 2.37 -15.21
C VAL A 197 -3.17 3.41 -16.32
N ASN A 198 -3.48 4.65 -15.95
CA ASN A 198 -3.66 5.76 -16.89
C ASN A 198 -2.35 6.36 -17.41
N ALA A 199 -1.22 6.11 -16.75
CA ALA A 199 0.08 6.50 -17.26
C ALA A 199 0.49 5.58 -18.43
N ALA A 200 0.25 4.28 -18.30
CA ALA A 200 0.56 3.28 -19.31
C ALA A 200 -0.36 3.32 -20.55
N THR A 201 -1.51 4.00 -20.48
CA THR A 201 -2.35 4.25 -21.67
C THR A 201 -1.77 5.31 -22.60
N ARG A 202 -1.03 6.30 -22.06
CA ARG A 202 -0.50 7.44 -22.83
C ARG A 202 0.78 7.13 -23.59
N THR A 203 1.39 5.97 -23.34
CA THR A 203 2.65 5.52 -23.95
C THR A 203 2.45 4.43 -25.01
N ALA A 204 1.20 4.04 -25.30
CA ALA A 204 0.89 3.15 -26.41
C ALA A 204 0.77 4.00 -27.71
N PRO A 205 1.49 3.63 -28.80
CA PRO A 205 1.49 4.37 -30.07
C PRO A 205 0.14 4.36 -30.78
#